data_AF-D4BC15-F1
#
_entry.id   AF-D4BC15-F1
#
_cell.length_a   1.000
_cell.length_b   1.000
_cell.length_c   1.000
_cell.angle_alpha   90.00
_cell.angle_beta   90.00
_cell.angle_gamma   90.00
#
_symmetry.space_group_name_H-M   'P 1'
#
loop_
_entity.id
_entity.type
_entity.pdbx_description
1 polymer ?
#
loop_
_entity_poly.entity_id
_entity_poly.type
_entity_poly.pdbx_seq_one_letter_code
_entity_poly.pdbx_strand_id
1 'polypeptide(L)'
;MIKDSLMTFSDETIMACQITAAIFMGWDYFMPKSHRKLLNRKLREYFSGVQCNVDKDIGKTVEYIIVGIRPILLSLLMVVVGIVIMRLSIKLSDLSPWLFLISNLTSLTIFCVGFNYLLGVFVKIITPLGLGGIFRLTTTFLLNTEKGPVAGVGFLALVISFIMRYCNIN
;
A
#
# COMPACT_ATOMS: atom_id res chain seq x y z
N MET A 1 10.08 1.16 30.74
CA MET A 1 11.05 2.15 30.25
C MET A 1 11.60 1.67 28.92
N ILE A 2 10.79 1.78 27.86
CA ILE A 2 11.20 1.79 26.45
C ILE A 2 10.15 2.68 25.78
N LYS A 3 10.40 3.99 25.78
CA LYS A 3 9.60 4.99 25.05
C LYS A 3 10.56 5.83 24.20
N ASP A 4 11.51 5.16 23.54
CA ASP A 4 12.53 5.80 22.71
C ASP A 4 12.55 5.11 21.35
N SER A 5 11.71 5.65 20.45
CA SER A 5 12.02 5.89 19.03
C SER A 5 10.77 6.33 18.26
N LEU A 6 9.89 7.14 18.86
CA LEU A 6 8.90 7.84 18.04
C LEU A 6 9.68 8.81 17.17
N MET A 7 9.60 8.64 15.85
CA MET A 7 10.31 9.45 14.88
C MET A 7 9.87 10.91 15.06
N THR A 8 10.70 11.72 15.73
CA THR A 8 10.45 13.14 15.89
C THR A 8 10.86 13.84 14.59
N PHE A 9 9.89 14.37 13.87
CA PHE A 9 10.16 15.19 12.69
C PHE A 9 10.76 16.51 13.15
N SER A 10 11.81 17.01 12.47
CA SER A 10 12.35 18.33 12.83
C SER A 10 11.35 19.43 12.48
N ASP A 11 11.23 20.43 13.37
CA ASP A 11 10.37 21.59 13.13
C ASP A 11 10.77 22.34 11.84
N GLU A 12 12.06 22.31 11.51
CA GLU A 12 12.60 22.80 10.24
C GLU A 12 11.96 22.12 9.03
N THR A 13 11.78 20.80 9.06
CA THR A 13 11.15 20.04 7.97
C THR A 13 9.68 20.37 7.84
N ILE A 14 8.97 20.47 8.98
CA ILE A 14 7.55 20.84 9.01
C ILE A 14 7.37 22.25 8.43
N MET A 15 8.22 23.19 8.84
CA MET A 15 8.21 24.56 8.35
C MET A 15 8.55 24.64 6.86
N ALA A 16 9.53 23.87 6.39
CA ALA A 16 9.88 23.79 4.97
C ALA A 16 8.70 23.30 4.13
N CYS A 17 7.95 22.29 4.59
CA CYS A 17 6.74 21.83 3.92
C CYS A 17 5.65 22.91 3.88
N GLN A 18 5.45 23.66 4.98
CA GLN A 18 4.46 24.74 5.04
C GLN A 18 4.83 25.92 4.13
N ILE A 19 6.10 26.33 4.11
CA ILE A 19 6.60 27.38 3.20
C ILE A 19 6.42 26.92 1.76
N THR A 20 6.81 25.69 1.44
CA THR A 20 6.64 25.10 0.10
C THR A 20 5.17 25.09 -0.32
N ALA A 21 4.28 24.67 0.58
CA ALA A 21 2.84 24.68 0.38
C ALA A 21 2.31 26.09 0.07
N ALA A 22 2.73 27.09 0.86
CA ALA A 22 2.36 28.49 0.67
C ALA A 22 2.86 29.03 -0.68
N ILE A 23 4.09 28.70 -1.07
CA ILE A 23 4.64 29.08 -2.39
C ILE A 23 3.81 28.47 -3.50
N PHE A 24 3.57 27.15 -3.49
CA PHE A 24 2.84 26.48 -4.58
C PHE A 24 1.37 26.92 -4.68
N MET A 25 0.70 27.18 -3.55
CA MET A 25 -0.68 27.69 -3.55
C MET A 25 -0.75 29.19 -3.88
N GLY A 26 0.27 29.97 -3.51
CA GLY A 26 0.39 31.40 -3.79
C GLY A 26 0.93 31.71 -5.19
N TRP A 27 1.64 30.76 -5.82
CA TRP A 27 2.27 30.91 -7.13
C TRP A 27 1.26 31.33 -8.21
N ASP A 28 0.01 30.87 -8.07
CA ASP A 28 -1.07 31.16 -9.00
C ASP A 28 -1.42 32.65 -9.08
N TYR A 29 -1.14 33.43 -8.03
CA TYR A 29 -1.38 34.88 -7.99
C TYR A 29 -0.32 35.67 -8.76
N PHE A 30 0.90 35.14 -8.88
CA PHE A 30 2.02 35.83 -9.51
C PHE A 30 2.22 35.44 -10.98
N MET A 31 1.53 34.39 -11.45
CA MET A 31 1.72 33.85 -12.80
C MET A 31 0.66 34.37 -13.79
N PRO A 32 1.06 34.81 -15.00
CA PRO A 32 0.11 35.20 -16.04
C PRO A 32 -0.83 34.06 -16.43
N LYS A 33 -2.10 34.37 -16.73
CA LYS A 33 -3.14 33.37 -17.07
C LYS A 33 -2.73 32.41 -18.20
N SER A 34 -1.96 32.88 -19.20
CA SER A 34 -1.43 32.07 -20.30
C SER A 34 -0.44 31.00 -19.82
N HIS A 35 0.50 31.40 -18.98
CA HIS A 35 1.53 30.54 -18.41
C HIS A 35 0.93 29.51 -17.44
N ARG A 36 -0.03 29.95 -16.61
CA ARG A 36 -0.82 29.07 -15.75
C ARG A 36 -1.54 27.97 -16.53
N LYS A 37 -2.22 28.33 -17.63
CA LYS A 37 -2.92 27.35 -18.49
C LYS A 37 -1.95 26.35 -19.10
N LEU A 38 -0.79 26.81 -19.58
CA LEU A 38 0.23 25.94 -20.18
C LEU A 38 0.80 24.95 -19.14
N LEU A 39 1.15 25.45 -17.95
CA LEU A 39 1.70 24.64 -16.86
C LEU A 39 0.68 23.59 -16.38
N ASN A 40 -0.56 24.02 -16.12
CA ASN A 40 -1.63 23.12 -15.70
C ASN A 40 -1.91 22.06 -16.77
N ARG A 41 -1.86 22.41 -18.06
CA ARG A 41 -2.02 21.42 -19.14
C ARG A 41 -0.91 20.36 -19.11
N LYS A 42 0.36 20.77 -19.05
CA LYS A 42 1.50 19.83 -18.98
C LYS A 42 1.43 18.92 -17.75
N LEU A 43 1.09 19.47 -16.59
CA LEU A 43 0.92 18.69 -15.36
C LEU A 43 -0.25 17.73 -15.45
N ARG A 44 -1.36 18.16 -16.06
CA ARG A 44 -2.53 17.30 -16.26
C ARG A 44 -2.21 16.14 -17.19
N GLU A 45 -1.51 16.39 -18.29
CA GLU A 45 -1.00 15.36 -19.21
C GLU A 45 -0.10 14.37 -18.45
N TYR A 46 0.87 14.88 -17.67
CA TYR A 46 1.76 14.04 -16.86
C TYR A 46 0.99 13.17 -15.85
N PHE A 47 0.13 13.76 -15.01
CA PHE A 47 -0.61 13.02 -13.99
C PHE A 47 -1.63 12.05 -14.60
N SER A 48 -2.20 12.37 -15.76
CA SER A 48 -3.08 11.45 -16.49
C SER A 48 -2.31 10.23 -17.03
N GLY A 49 -1.07 10.43 -17.50
CA GLY A 49 -0.19 9.33 -17.90
C GLY A 49 0.19 8.43 -16.73
N VAL A 50 0.55 9.02 -15.58
CA VAL A 50 0.82 8.28 -14.35
C VAL A 50 -0.42 7.48 -13.92
N GLN A 51 -1.59 8.12 -13.92
CA GLN A 51 -2.84 7.44 -13.55
C GLN A 51 -3.15 6.28 -14.50
N CYS A 52 -2.98 6.45 -15.81
CA CYS A 52 -3.21 5.38 -16.79
C CYS A 52 -2.29 4.17 -16.55
N ASN A 53 -1.02 4.40 -16.23
CA ASN A 53 -0.08 3.32 -15.90
C ASN A 53 -0.48 2.59 -14.61
N VAL A 54 -0.87 3.35 -13.58
CA VAL A 54 -1.36 2.79 -12.31
C VAL A 54 -2.63 1.97 -12.52
N ASP A 55 -3.59 2.49 -13.29
CA ASP A 55 -4.84 1.78 -13.61
C ASP A 55 -4.56 0.49 -14.40
N LYS A 56 -3.58 0.51 -15.31
CA LYS A 56 -3.13 -0.69 -16.04
C LYS A 56 -2.53 -1.74 -15.12
N ASP A 57 -1.69 -1.33 -14.17
CA ASP A 57 -1.06 -2.28 -13.23
C ASP A 57 -2.06 -2.82 -12.21
N ILE A 58 -3.02 -2.02 -11.75
CA ILE A 58 -4.16 -2.48 -10.96
C ILE A 58 -4.98 -3.48 -11.78
N GLY A 59 -5.29 -3.16 -13.04
CA GLY A 59 -6.04 -4.04 -13.94
C GLY A 59 -5.38 -5.42 -14.12
N LYS A 60 -4.08 -5.44 -14.41
CA LYS A 60 -3.30 -6.70 -14.50
C LYS A 60 -3.32 -7.49 -13.19
N THR A 61 -3.30 -6.81 -12.06
CA THR A 61 -3.35 -7.46 -10.74
C THR A 61 -4.71 -8.11 -10.52
N VAL A 62 -5.79 -7.42 -10.87
CA VAL A 62 -7.15 -7.98 -10.80
C VAL A 62 -7.27 -9.20 -11.70
N GLU A 63 -6.75 -9.12 -12.93
CA GLU A 63 -6.72 -10.25 -13.85
C GLU A 63 -5.92 -11.44 -13.28
N TYR A 64 -4.75 -11.18 -12.69
CA TYR A 64 -3.94 -12.19 -12.00
C TYR A 64 -4.72 -12.88 -10.87
N ILE A 65 -5.51 -12.14 -10.09
CA ILE A 65 -6.35 -12.70 -9.02
C ILE A 65 -7.47 -13.58 -9.61
N ILE A 66 -8.15 -13.09 -10.65
CA ILE A 66 -9.26 -13.81 -11.29
C ILE A 66 -8.77 -15.14 -11.88
N VAL A 67 -7.66 -15.11 -12.63
CA VAL A 67 -7.06 -16.31 -13.24
C VAL A 67 -6.44 -17.21 -12.16
N GLY A 68 -5.85 -16.62 -11.12
CA GLY A 68 -5.19 -17.30 -10.02
C GLY A 68 -6.13 -17.79 -8.90
N ILE A 69 -7.45 -17.66 -9.04
CA ILE A 69 -8.37 -17.96 -7.94
C ILE A 69 -8.34 -19.44 -7.52
N ARG A 70 -8.15 -20.35 -8.49
CA ARG A 70 -8.03 -21.80 -8.23
C ARG A 70 -6.82 -22.15 -7.35
N PRO A 71 -5.57 -21.78 -7.71
CA PRO A 71 -4.43 -22.07 -6.85
C PRO A 71 -4.46 -21.32 -5.52
N ILE A 72 -5.06 -20.12 -5.45
CA ILE A 72 -5.30 -19.43 -4.18
C ILE A 72 -6.22 -20.26 -3.28
N LEU A 73 -7.36 -20.74 -3.79
CA LEU A 73 -8.27 -21.62 -3.05
C LEU A 73 -7.59 -22.92 -2.64
N LEU A 74 -6.77 -23.52 -3.50
CA LEU A 74 -6.00 -24.72 -3.18
C LEU A 74 -5.02 -24.46 -2.04
N SER A 75 -4.26 -23.36 -2.07
CA SER A 75 -3.33 -23.01 -0.99
C SER A 75 -4.03 -22.76 0.34
N LEU A 76 -5.23 -22.14 0.31
CA LEU A 76 -6.06 -21.96 1.50
C LEU A 76 -6.52 -23.30 2.06
N LEU A 77 -6.95 -24.21 1.18
CA LEU A 77 -7.34 -25.57 1.56
C LEU A 77 -6.17 -26.34 2.18
N MET A 78 -4.96 -26.22 1.62
CA MET A 78 -3.76 -26.85 2.19
C MET A 78 -3.48 -26.33 3.61
N VAL A 79 -3.62 -25.03 3.85
CA VAL A 79 -3.48 -24.46 5.21
C VAL A 79 -4.51 -25.06 6.17
N VAL A 80 -5.79 -25.13 5.76
CA VAL A 80 -6.86 -25.71 6.59
C VAL A 80 -6.60 -27.19 6.87
N VAL A 81 -6.22 -27.96 5.85
CA VAL A 81 -5.89 -29.39 5.98
C VAL A 81 -4.70 -29.58 6.92
N GLY A 82 -3.65 -28.77 6.81
CA GLY A 82 -2.53 -28.76 7.76
C GLY A 82 -3.02 -28.57 9.19
N ILE A 83 -3.84 -27.55 9.45
CA ILE A 83 -4.38 -27.31 10.80
C ILE A 83 -5.23 -28.49 11.31
N VAL A 84 -6.06 -29.09 10.46
CA VAL A 84 -6.89 -30.24 10.84
C VAL A 84 -6.02 -31.45 11.18
N ILE A 85 -4.99 -31.75 10.38
CA ILE A 85 -4.03 -32.83 10.66
C ILE A 85 -3.31 -32.55 11.98
N MET A 86 -2.90 -31.31 12.24
CA MET A 86 -2.29 -30.92 13.53
C MET A 86 -3.25 -31.12 14.72
N ARG A 87 -4.55 -30.91 14.54
CA ARG A 87 -5.55 -31.15 15.59
C ARG A 87 -5.80 -32.64 15.82
N LEU A 88 -5.79 -33.43 14.76
CA LEU A 88 -5.95 -34.88 14.83
C LEU A 88 -4.70 -35.55 15.42
N SER A 89 -3.51 -35.04 15.11
CA SER A 89 -2.23 -35.55 15.64
C SER A 89 -2.20 -35.53 17.17
N ILE A 90 -2.80 -34.52 17.81
CA ILE A 90 -2.92 -34.45 19.28
C ILE A 90 -3.60 -35.69 19.86
N LYS A 91 -4.64 -36.23 19.20
CA LYS A 91 -5.32 -37.46 19.64
C LYS A 91 -4.52 -38.74 19.38
N LEU A 92 -3.57 -38.69 18.43
CA LEU A 92 -2.67 -39.79 18.10
C LEU A 92 -1.47 -39.88 19.06
N SER A 93 -1.27 -38.87 19.92
CA SER A 93 -0.19 -38.85 20.91
C SER A 93 -0.27 -40.02 21.90
N ASP A 94 -1.49 -40.50 22.19
CA ASP A 94 -1.74 -41.61 23.11
C ASP A 94 -1.42 -42.99 22.51
N LEU A 95 -1.37 -43.10 21.16
CA LEU A 95 -1.20 -44.38 20.45
C LEU A 95 0.27 -44.73 20.18
N SER A 96 1.06 -43.76 19.72
CA SER A 96 2.49 -43.95 19.46
C SER A 96 3.23 -42.62 19.30
N PRO A 97 4.34 -42.39 20.03
CA PRO A 97 5.15 -41.19 19.90
C PRO A 97 5.69 -40.96 18.48
N TRP A 98 5.99 -42.04 17.75
CA TRP A 98 6.53 -41.96 16.38
C TRP A 98 5.48 -41.51 15.37
N LEU A 99 4.24 -42.00 15.50
CA LEU A 99 3.13 -41.58 14.64
C LEU A 99 2.76 -40.11 14.89
N PHE A 100 2.80 -39.67 16.14
CA PHE A 100 2.62 -38.27 16.51
C PHE A 100 3.66 -37.37 15.83
N LEU A 101 4.94 -37.76 15.86
CA LEU A 101 6.03 -36.96 15.31
C LEU A 101 5.95 -36.86 13.78
N ILE A 102 5.68 -37.97 13.09
CA ILE A 102 5.51 -38.00 11.63
C ILE A 102 4.30 -37.13 11.21
N SER A 103 3.16 -37.30 11.86
CA SER A 103 1.94 -36.54 11.53
C SER A 103 2.12 -35.03 11.70
N ASN A 104 2.86 -34.59 12.72
CA ASN A 104 3.13 -33.17 12.94
C ASN A 104 4.13 -32.60 11.92
N LEU A 105 5.17 -33.34 11.55
CA LEU A 105 6.09 -32.93 10.48
C LEU A 105 5.38 -32.77 9.14
N THR A 106 4.52 -33.73 8.78
CA THR A 106 3.72 -33.65 7.55
C THR A 106 2.76 -32.46 7.58
N SER A 107 2.07 -32.26 8.70
CA SER A 107 1.17 -31.12 8.92
C SER A 107 1.88 -29.78 8.76
N LEU A 108 3.03 -29.62 9.42
CA LEU A 108 3.84 -28.40 9.36
C LEU A 108 4.28 -28.11 7.92
N THR A 109 4.73 -29.14 7.19
CA THR A 109 5.18 -28.99 5.80
C THR A 109 4.05 -28.52 4.90
N ILE A 110 2.87 -29.15 4.99
CA ILE A 110 1.68 -28.77 4.21
C ILE A 110 1.26 -27.33 4.54
N PHE A 111 1.25 -26.96 5.82
CA PHE A 111 0.93 -25.62 6.27
C PHE A 111 1.92 -24.59 5.70
N CYS A 112 3.23 -24.82 5.85
CA CYS A 112 4.26 -23.92 5.36
C CYS A 112 4.20 -23.70 3.86
N VAL A 113 3.94 -24.76 3.08
CA VAL A 113 3.80 -24.66 1.62
C VAL A 113 2.59 -23.80 1.23
N GLY A 114 1.41 -24.08 1.81
CA GLY A 114 0.20 -23.30 1.54
C GLY A 114 0.33 -21.85 1.99
N PHE A 115 0.90 -21.62 3.17
CA PHE A 115 1.10 -20.29 3.73
C PHE A 115 2.11 -19.45 2.93
N ASN A 116 3.23 -20.04 2.52
CA ASN A 116 4.23 -19.34 1.71
C ASN A 116 3.66 -18.90 0.36
N TYR A 117 2.85 -19.73 -0.28
CA TYR A 117 2.15 -19.35 -1.52
C TYR A 117 1.18 -18.19 -1.28
N LEU A 118 0.38 -18.24 -0.22
CA LEU A 118 -0.54 -17.16 0.15
C LEU A 118 0.19 -15.85 0.44
N LEU A 119 1.33 -15.88 1.15
CA LEU A 119 2.15 -14.70 1.38
C LEU A 119 2.69 -14.13 0.06
N GLY A 120 3.17 -14.98 -0.85
CA GLY A 120 3.63 -14.55 -2.16
C GLY A 120 2.54 -13.85 -2.98
N VAL A 121 1.32 -14.41 -2.96
CA VAL A 121 0.15 -13.79 -3.60
C VAL A 121 -0.20 -12.48 -2.90
N PHE A 122 -0.21 -12.44 -1.57
CA PHE A 122 -0.52 -11.24 -0.79
C PHE A 122 0.43 -10.08 -1.12
N VAL A 123 1.74 -10.33 -1.19
CA VAL A 123 2.74 -9.31 -1.56
C VAL A 123 2.51 -8.79 -2.98
N LYS A 124 2.19 -9.69 -3.93
CA LYS A 124 1.88 -9.33 -5.32
C LYS A 124 0.60 -8.51 -5.46
N ILE A 125 -0.36 -8.67 -4.55
CA ILE A 125 -1.63 -7.92 -4.54
C ILE A 125 -1.44 -6.57 -3.85
N ILE A 126 -0.81 -6.54 -2.67
CA ILE A 126 -0.71 -5.34 -1.85
C ILE A 126 0.15 -4.25 -2.48
N THR A 127 1.16 -4.63 -3.26
CA THR A 127 2.05 -3.68 -3.92
C THR A 127 1.28 -2.80 -4.94
N PRO A 128 0.63 -3.39 -5.97
CA PRO A 128 -0.14 -2.60 -6.94
C PRO A 128 -1.45 -2.03 -6.39
N LEU A 129 -2.19 -2.73 -5.51
CA LEU A 129 -3.43 -2.19 -4.95
C LEU A 129 -3.19 -1.15 -3.85
N GLY A 130 -2.18 -1.35 -3.01
CA GLY A 130 -1.81 -0.43 -1.94
C GLY A 130 -1.11 0.80 -2.48
N LEU A 131 0.13 0.65 -2.97
CA LEU A 131 0.90 1.78 -3.49
C LEU A 131 0.22 2.39 -4.72
N GLY A 132 -0.21 1.56 -5.68
CA GLY A 132 -0.94 2.05 -6.85
C GLY A 132 -2.27 2.72 -6.47
N GLY A 133 -2.98 2.21 -5.46
CA GLY A 133 -4.18 2.88 -4.93
C GLY A 133 -3.89 4.29 -4.39
N ILE A 134 -2.82 4.45 -3.62
CA ILE A 134 -2.38 5.76 -3.10
C ILE A 134 -2.00 6.71 -4.25
N PHE A 135 -1.24 6.22 -5.24
CA PHE A 135 -0.89 7.01 -6.41
C PHE A 135 -2.13 7.43 -7.20
N ARG A 136 -3.09 6.52 -7.40
CA ARG A 136 -4.36 6.81 -8.08
C ARG A 136 -5.18 7.86 -7.34
N LEU A 137 -5.26 7.78 -6.01
CA LEU A 137 -5.97 8.76 -5.20
C LEU A 137 -5.30 10.13 -5.31
N THR A 138 -3.97 10.16 -5.24
CA THR A 138 -3.18 11.38 -5.37
C THR A 138 -3.32 12.02 -6.75
N THR A 139 -3.19 11.25 -7.82
CA THR A 139 -3.35 11.76 -9.20
C THR A 139 -4.78 12.20 -9.47
N THR A 140 -5.78 11.46 -9.00
CA THR A 140 -7.20 11.85 -9.11
C THR A 140 -7.46 13.18 -8.41
N PHE A 141 -6.93 13.36 -7.20
CA PHE A 141 -7.02 14.63 -6.48
C PHE A 141 -6.38 15.78 -7.28
N LEU A 142 -5.16 15.58 -7.78
CA LEU A 142 -4.42 16.59 -8.55
C LEU A 142 -5.10 16.95 -9.89
N LEU A 143 -5.76 15.99 -10.54
CA LEU A 143 -6.45 16.20 -11.82
C LEU A 143 -7.82 16.89 -11.69
N ASN A 144 -8.46 16.74 -10.53
CA ASN A 144 -9.79 17.28 -10.22
C ASN A 144 -9.75 18.54 -9.34
N THR A 145 -8.57 18.98 -8.91
CA THR A 145 -8.43 20.22 -8.13
C THR A 145 -8.85 21.44 -8.96
N GLU A 146 -9.80 22.23 -8.45
CA GLU A 146 -10.35 23.41 -9.14
C GLU A 146 -9.29 24.47 -9.46
N LYS A 147 -8.36 24.70 -8.52
CA LYS A 147 -7.23 25.64 -8.70
C LYS A 147 -6.10 25.08 -9.59
N GLY A 148 -6.24 23.84 -10.06
CA GLY A 148 -5.27 23.14 -10.89
C GLY A 148 -4.22 22.34 -10.09
N PRO A 149 -3.41 21.53 -10.79
CA PRO A 149 -2.52 20.55 -10.15
C PRO A 149 -1.42 21.18 -9.30
N VAL A 150 -0.94 22.38 -9.65
CA VAL A 150 0.11 23.10 -8.90
C VAL A 150 -0.34 23.40 -7.48
N ALA A 151 -1.53 23.98 -7.33
CA ALA A 151 -2.12 24.27 -6.03
C ALA A 151 -2.43 22.97 -5.26
N GLY A 152 -2.84 21.90 -5.97
CA GLY A 152 -3.04 20.59 -5.40
C GLY A 152 -1.76 19.99 -4.79
N VAL A 153 -0.61 20.13 -5.45
CA VAL A 153 0.69 19.70 -4.90
C VAL A 153 1.03 20.49 -3.63
N GLY A 154 0.79 21.81 -3.65
CA GLY A 154 0.95 22.65 -2.45
C GLY A 154 0.05 22.20 -1.29
N PHE A 155 -1.21 21.84 -1.58
CA PHE A 155 -2.12 21.30 -0.58
C PHE A 155 -1.63 19.96 -0.01
N LEU A 156 -1.09 19.06 -0.82
CA LEU A 156 -0.52 17.80 -0.35
C LEU A 156 0.66 18.04 0.60
N ALA A 157 1.56 18.97 0.28
CA ALA A 157 2.66 19.35 1.16
C ALA A 157 2.15 19.91 2.52
N LEU A 158 1.05 20.67 2.50
CA LEU A 158 0.40 21.17 3.71
C LEU A 158 -0.15 20.01 4.56
N VAL A 159 -0.86 19.06 3.95
CA VAL A 159 -1.40 17.88 4.65
C VAL A 159 -0.28 17.07 5.29
N ILE A 160 0.83 16.84 4.56
CA ILE A 160 2.00 16.16 5.09
C ILE A 160 2.56 16.89 6.32
N SER A 161 2.65 18.23 6.27
CA SER A 161 3.13 19.02 7.40
C SER A 161 2.23 18.88 8.64
N PHE A 162 0.90 18.78 8.46
CA PHE A 162 -0.02 18.57 9.57
C PHE A 162 0.09 17.17 10.16
N ILE A 163 0.28 16.15 9.31
CA ILE A 163 0.51 14.77 9.78
C ILE A 163 1.80 14.71 10.59
N MET A 164 2.90 15.28 10.09
CA MET A 164 4.18 15.35 10.83
C MET A 164 4.00 16.03 12.18
N ARG A 165 3.30 17.17 12.22
CA ARG A 165 3.05 17.89 13.47
C ARG A 165 2.17 17.10 14.44
N TYR A 166 1.15 16.41 13.95
CA TYR A 166 0.29 15.56 14.77
C TYR A 166 1.07 14.38 15.36
N CYS A 167 1.96 13.75 14.58
CA CYS A 167 2.84 12.69 15.06
C CYS A 167 3.88 13.16 16.08
N ASN A 168 4.29 14.43 16.05
CA ASN A 168 5.19 14.99 17.07
C ASN A 168 4.49 15.33 18.39
N ILE A 169 3.17 15.56 18.37
CA ILE A 169 2.39 15.93 19.56
C ILE A 169 1.97 14.69 20.38
N ASN A 170 1.75 13.56 19.70
CA ASN A 170 1.30 12.29 20.32
C ASN A 170 2.46 11.31 20.53
#